data_AF-A0A928STD9-F1
#
_entry.id   AF-A0A928STD9-F1
#
_cell.length_a   1.000
_cell.length_b   1.000
_cell.length_c   1.000
_cell.angle_alpha   90.00
_cell.angle_beta   90.00
_cell.angle_gamma   90.00
#
_symmetry.space_group_name_H-M   'P 1'
#
loop_
_entity.id
_entity.type
_entity.pdbx_description
1 polymer ?
#
loop_
_entity_poly.entity_id
_entity_poly.type
_entity_poly.pdbx_seq_one_letter_code
_entity_poly.pdbx_strand_id
1 'polypeptide(L)'
;MARLTLCPQGLPAAPAAREACMAVLLRAGADAQRVIDGEGWSIERFAAHVARLKVLRGQYSSPLVVLTRTNPLALAVLQTRRVLEDAVPELERAPWLVYHDPAVDPFFESAVAGLGSVEDVDWPLAPIWYAPHAQRFLILGPHDKQLDIAAARVAALELAEVPESGAQQIRRGPMLAVSRGR
;
A
#
# COMPACT_ATOMS: atom_id res chain seq x y z
N MET A 1 -15.08 -11.98 7.58
CA MET A 1 -15.83 -11.23 6.55
C MET A 1 -15.03 -11.35 5.26
N ALA A 2 -15.62 -11.93 4.20
CA ALA A 2 -14.95 -12.12 2.92
C ALA A 2 -14.73 -10.78 2.20
N ARG A 3 -13.48 -10.39 1.96
CA ARG A 3 -13.13 -9.10 1.34
C ARG A 3 -12.82 -9.28 -0.14
N LEU A 4 -13.23 -8.30 -0.95
CA LEU A 4 -12.76 -8.19 -2.33
C LEU A 4 -11.28 -7.76 -2.30
N THR A 5 -10.45 -8.42 -3.07
CA THR A 5 -9.05 -8.05 -3.24
C THR A 5 -8.81 -7.56 -4.66
N LEU A 6 -8.21 -6.39 -4.80
CA LEU A 6 -7.85 -5.77 -6.07
C LEU A 6 -6.33 -5.89 -6.23
N CYS A 7 -5.89 -6.51 -7.32
CA CYS A 7 -4.47 -6.64 -7.68
C CYS A 7 -4.24 -5.92 -9.02
N PRO A 8 -4.03 -4.58 -9.02
CA PRO A 8 -4.01 -3.79 -10.26
C PRO A 8 -2.93 -4.20 -11.26
N GLN A 9 -1.81 -4.70 -10.75
CA GLN A 9 -0.64 -5.15 -11.52
C GLN A 9 -0.63 -6.68 -11.73
N GLY A 10 -1.67 -7.34 -11.23
CA GLY A 10 -1.82 -8.78 -11.09
C GLY A 10 -1.01 -9.40 -9.96
N LEU A 11 -1.23 -10.69 -9.70
CA LEU A 11 -0.41 -11.43 -8.75
C LEU A 11 1.03 -11.63 -9.29
N PRO A 12 2.01 -11.94 -8.42
CA PRO A 12 3.35 -12.29 -8.88
C PRO A 12 3.32 -13.38 -9.97
N ALA A 13 4.19 -13.26 -10.98
CA ALA A 13 4.22 -14.18 -12.12
C ALA A 13 4.83 -15.54 -11.76
N ALA A 14 5.85 -15.54 -10.89
CA ALA A 14 6.51 -16.77 -10.44
C ALA A 14 5.57 -17.56 -9.52
N PRO A 15 5.37 -18.88 -9.74
CA PRO A 15 4.44 -19.69 -8.95
C PRO A 15 4.68 -19.63 -7.43
N ALA A 16 5.92 -19.78 -6.99
CA ALA A 16 6.27 -19.73 -5.56
C ALA A 16 5.95 -18.38 -4.92
N ALA A 17 6.28 -17.27 -5.62
CA ALA A 17 5.96 -15.92 -5.14
C ALA A 17 4.46 -15.66 -5.12
N ARG A 18 3.71 -16.21 -6.07
CA ARG A 18 2.25 -16.14 -6.12
C ARG A 18 1.62 -16.87 -4.94
N GLU A 19 2.08 -18.09 -4.65
CA GLU A 19 1.62 -18.87 -3.51
C GLU A 19 1.90 -18.17 -2.18
N ALA A 20 3.11 -17.65 -2.00
CA ALA A 20 3.48 -16.89 -0.82
C ALA A 20 2.64 -15.61 -0.66
N CYS A 21 2.47 -14.85 -1.76
CA CYS A 21 1.60 -13.68 -1.79
C CYS A 21 0.17 -14.02 -1.37
N MET A 22 -0.44 -15.03 -1.98
CA MET A 22 -1.80 -15.44 -1.64
C MET A 22 -1.94 -15.95 -0.20
N ALA A 23 -0.95 -16.69 0.32
CA ALA A 23 -0.95 -17.13 1.71
C ALA A 23 -1.02 -15.93 2.67
N VAL A 24 -0.21 -14.90 2.42
CA VAL A 24 -0.21 -13.68 3.23
C VAL A 24 -1.51 -12.89 3.05
N LEU A 25 -2.04 -12.78 1.83
CA LEU A 25 -3.32 -12.09 1.58
C LEU A 25 -4.50 -12.76 2.28
N LEU A 26 -4.56 -14.09 2.29
CA LEU A 26 -5.58 -14.83 3.02
C LEU A 26 -5.52 -14.54 4.52
N ARG A 27 -4.31 -14.42 5.09
CA ARG A 27 -4.11 -14.00 6.48
C ARG A 27 -4.47 -12.53 6.72
N ALA A 28 -4.27 -11.68 5.73
CA ALA A 28 -4.73 -10.29 5.72
C ALA A 28 -6.26 -10.14 5.57
N GLY A 29 -7.00 -11.23 5.38
CA GLY A 29 -8.46 -11.25 5.28
C GLY A 29 -9.00 -11.20 3.84
N ALA A 30 -8.16 -11.42 2.84
CA ALA A 30 -8.59 -11.64 1.47
C ALA A 30 -9.47 -12.90 1.35
N ASP A 31 -10.39 -12.88 0.39
CA ASP A 31 -11.13 -14.06 -0.03
C ASP A 31 -10.61 -14.52 -1.40
N ALA A 32 -10.09 -15.75 -1.46
CA ALA A 32 -9.54 -16.33 -2.70
C ALA A 32 -10.56 -16.40 -3.85
N GLN A 33 -11.86 -16.45 -3.55
CA GLN A 33 -12.91 -16.44 -4.58
C GLN A 33 -13.25 -15.03 -5.06
N ARG A 34 -12.68 -13.99 -4.44
CA ARG A 34 -13.01 -12.58 -4.69
C ARG A 34 -11.74 -11.77 -4.94
N VAL A 35 -10.88 -12.28 -5.81
CA VAL A 35 -9.69 -11.57 -6.30
C VAL A 35 -9.96 -11.05 -7.72
N ILE A 36 -9.72 -9.77 -7.94
CA ILE A 36 -9.69 -9.17 -9.28
C ILE A 36 -8.24 -8.96 -9.65
N ASP A 37 -7.77 -9.84 -10.51
CA ASP A 37 -6.41 -9.85 -11.04
C ASP A 37 -6.35 -8.99 -12.31
N GLY A 38 -5.50 -7.95 -12.26
CA GLY A 38 -5.25 -7.02 -13.36
C GLY A 38 -4.10 -7.42 -14.27
N GLU A 39 -3.65 -8.68 -14.25
CA GLU A 39 -2.54 -9.15 -15.07
C GLU A 39 -2.70 -8.76 -16.55
N GLY A 40 -1.67 -8.11 -17.10
CA GLY A 40 -1.63 -7.67 -18.50
C GLY A 40 -2.49 -6.44 -18.82
N TRP A 41 -3.15 -5.82 -17.84
CA TRP A 41 -3.90 -4.58 -18.05
C TRP A 41 -3.05 -3.35 -17.73
N SER A 42 -3.33 -2.22 -18.39
CA SER A 42 -2.84 -0.94 -17.90
C SER A 42 -3.61 -0.55 -16.62
N ILE A 43 -3.01 0.30 -15.78
CA ILE A 43 -3.64 0.75 -14.54
C ILE A 43 -4.94 1.51 -14.85
N GLU A 44 -4.99 2.29 -15.93
CA GLU A 44 -6.19 3.02 -16.36
C GLU A 44 -7.31 2.06 -16.77
N ARG A 45 -6.97 0.98 -17.50
CA ARG A 45 -7.94 -0.06 -17.88
C ARG A 45 -8.48 -0.76 -16.63
N PHE A 46 -7.62 -1.09 -15.69
CA PHE A 46 -8.01 -1.69 -14.42
C PHE A 46 -8.91 -0.76 -13.61
N ALA A 47 -8.53 0.51 -13.46
CA ALA A 47 -9.31 1.54 -12.80
C ALA A 47 -10.71 1.68 -13.42
N ALA A 48 -10.80 1.76 -14.75
CA ALA A 48 -12.08 1.82 -15.46
C ALA A 48 -12.94 0.57 -15.27
N HIS A 49 -12.32 -0.61 -15.12
CA HIS A 49 -13.04 -1.84 -14.77
C HIS A 49 -13.59 -1.77 -13.34
N VAL A 50 -12.73 -1.42 -12.38
CA VAL A 50 -13.06 -1.36 -10.95
C VAL A 50 -14.14 -0.32 -10.66
N ALA A 51 -14.10 0.86 -11.29
CA ALA A 51 -15.11 1.91 -11.14
C ALA A 51 -16.55 1.49 -11.49
N ARG A 52 -16.71 0.41 -12.27
CA ARG A 52 -18.01 -0.16 -12.64
C ARG A 52 -18.52 -1.19 -11.62
N LEU A 53 -17.70 -1.63 -10.68
CA LEU A 53 -18.06 -2.66 -9.71
C LEU A 53 -18.99 -2.07 -8.63
N LYS A 54 -20.27 -2.48 -8.67
CA LYS A 54 -21.28 -2.02 -7.70
C LYS A 54 -20.91 -2.34 -6.25
N VAL A 55 -20.15 -3.41 -6.03
CA VAL A 55 -19.74 -3.85 -4.69
C VAL A 55 -18.88 -2.83 -3.96
N LEU A 56 -18.19 -1.92 -4.67
CA LEU A 56 -17.34 -0.88 -4.08
C LEU A 56 -18.10 0.37 -3.64
N ARG A 57 -19.35 0.52 -4.10
CA ARG A 57 -20.21 1.67 -3.78
C ARG A 57 -20.99 1.48 -2.48
N GLY A 58 -20.78 0.35 -1.80
CA GLY A 58 -21.44 0.03 -0.54
C GLY A 58 -20.67 0.58 0.65
N GLN A 59 -21.39 1.16 1.62
CA GLN A 59 -20.79 1.71 2.85
C GLN A 59 -20.03 0.66 3.70
N TYR A 60 -20.24 -0.63 3.43
CA TYR A 60 -19.66 -1.74 4.18
C TYR A 60 -18.58 -2.51 3.40
N SER A 61 -18.23 -2.10 2.18
CA SER A 61 -17.13 -2.74 1.45
C SER A 61 -15.80 -2.10 1.81
N SER A 62 -14.94 -2.85 2.51
CA SER A 62 -13.52 -2.53 2.65
C SER A 62 -12.71 -3.44 1.73
N PRO A 63 -12.48 -3.05 0.46
CA PRO A 63 -11.63 -3.84 -0.42
C PRO A 63 -10.18 -3.77 0.06
N LEU A 64 -9.41 -4.84 -0.17
CA LEU A 64 -7.96 -4.80 -0.05
C LEU A 64 -7.37 -4.42 -1.40
N VAL A 65 -6.46 -3.45 -1.44
CA VAL A 65 -5.71 -3.15 -2.67
C VAL A 65 -4.27 -3.60 -2.50
N VAL A 66 -3.78 -4.43 -3.42
CA VAL A 66 -2.47 -5.07 -3.32
C VAL A 66 -1.63 -4.71 -4.53
N LEU A 67 -0.49 -4.08 -4.27
CA LEU A 67 0.51 -3.73 -5.26
C LEU A 67 1.65 -4.74 -5.18
N THR A 68 1.99 -5.34 -6.32
CA THR A 68 2.89 -6.51 -6.41
C THR A 68 4.12 -6.23 -7.28
N ARG A 69 4.11 -5.11 -8.00
CA ARG A 69 5.24 -4.60 -8.78
C ARG A 69 5.71 -3.30 -8.16
N THR A 70 6.81 -3.42 -7.43
CA THR A 70 7.53 -2.34 -6.77
C THR A 70 8.77 -1.90 -7.56
N ASN A 71 9.25 -2.77 -8.45
CA ASN A 71 10.41 -2.55 -9.31
C ASN A 71 9.99 -1.95 -10.67
N PRO A 72 10.69 -0.91 -11.19
CA PRO A 72 11.94 -0.35 -10.66
C PRO A 72 11.78 0.83 -9.70
N LEU A 73 10.56 1.29 -9.43
CA LEU A 73 10.35 2.56 -8.76
C LEU A 73 9.18 2.50 -7.78
N ALA A 74 9.45 2.70 -6.49
CA ALA A 74 8.42 2.93 -5.47
C ALA A 74 7.50 4.14 -5.80
N LEU A 75 7.94 5.06 -6.66
CA LEU A 75 7.07 6.10 -7.23
C LEU A 75 5.89 5.51 -8.05
N ALA A 76 6.08 4.38 -8.71
CA ALA A 76 5.02 3.71 -9.46
C ALA A 76 3.90 3.19 -8.54
N VAL A 77 4.23 2.82 -7.29
CA VAL A 77 3.25 2.48 -6.26
C VAL A 77 2.35 3.69 -5.96
N LEU A 78 2.95 4.86 -5.74
CA LEU A 78 2.23 6.11 -5.45
C LEU A 78 1.37 6.55 -6.65
N GLN A 79 1.92 6.48 -7.86
CA GLN A 79 1.19 6.80 -9.08
C GLN A 79 0.01 5.86 -9.29
N THR A 80 0.20 4.55 -9.07
CA THR A 80 -0.88 3.55 -9.20
C THR A 80 -2.01 3.85 -8.24
N ARG A 81 -1.68 4.17 -6.98
CA ARG A 81 -2.67 4.56 -5.98
C ARG A 81 -3.46 5.78 -6.41
N ARG A 82 -2.76 6.84 -6.82
CA ARG A 82 -3.40 8.07 -7.30
C ARG A 82 -4.38 7.81 -8.46
N VAL A 83 -3.97 7.09 -9.49
CA VAL A 83 -4.84 6.80 -10.65
C VAL A 83 -6.09 6.03 -10.24
N LEU A 84 -5.98 5.12 -9.26
CA LEU A 84 -7.11 4.34 -8.77
C LEU A 84 -8.04 5.14 -7.88
N GLU A 85 -7.51 5.96 -6.98
CA GLU A 85 -8.31 6.86 -6.13
C GLU A 85 -9.03 7.92 -6.97
N ASP A 86 -8.37 8.47 -8.00
CA ASP A 86 -8.99 9.42 -8.94
C ASP A 86 -10.19 8.81 -9.68
N ALA A 87 -10.14 7.51 -9.99
CA ALA A 87 -11.21 6.79 -10.67
C ALA A 87 -12.27 6.20 -9.72
N VAL A 88 -11.86 5.85 -8.51
CA VAL A 88 -12.66 5.15 -7.48
C VAL A 88 -12.34 5.74 -6.10
N PRO A 89 -12.94 6.89 -5.74
CA PRO A 89 -12.64 7.60 -4.50
C PRO A 89 -12.87 6.77 -3.23
N GLU A 90 -13.73 5.74 -3.29
CA GLU A 90 -13.96 4.83 -2.17
C GLU A 90 -12.68 4.07 -1.73
N LEU A 91 -11.66 3.99 -2.59
CA LEU A 91 -10.37 3.37 -2.28
C LEU A 91 -9.47 4.22 -1.38
N GLU A 92 -9.77 5.50 -1.13
CA GLU A 92 -9.01 6.36 -0.22
C GLU A 92 -8.93 5.77 1.21
N ARG A 93 -9.99 5.06 1.62
CA ARG A 93 -10.13 4.43 2.94
C ARG A 93 -9.81 2.94 2.93
N ALA A 94 -9.48 2.37 1.76
CA ALA A 94 -9.13 0.97 1.65
C ALA A 94 -7.76 0.69 2.27
N PRO A 95 -7.54 -0.50 2.85
CA PRO A 95 -6.20 -0.97 3.16
C PRO A 95 -5.37 -1.14 1.88
N TRP A 96 -4.30 -0.35 1.77
CA TRP A 96 -3.31 -0.47 0.72
C TRP A 96 -2.14 -1.31 1.20
N LEU A 97 -1.86 -2.37 0.44
CA LEU A 97 -0.85 -3.37 0.73
C LEU A 97 0.19 -3.31 -0.38
N VAL A 98 1.45 -3.43 -0.01
CA VAL A 98 2.54 -3.72 -0.96
C VAL A 98 3.06 -5.11 -0.65
N TYR A 99 2.95 -6.01 -1.61
CA TYR A 99 3.65 -7.29 -1.55
C TYR A 99 5.09 -7.08 -2.06
N HIS A 100 6.04 -7.24 -1.17
CA HIS A 100 7.48 -7.11 -1.37
C HIS A 100 8.14 -8.46 -1.18
N ASP A 101 8.84 -8.91 -2.22
CA ASP A 101 9.72 -10.07 -2.15
C ASP A 101 11.17 -9.59 -2.30
N PRO A 102 11.98 -9.59 -1.23
CA PRO A 102 13.34 -9.08 -1.27
C PRO A 102 14.27 -9.87 -2.20
N ALA A 103 13.90 -11.12 -2.56
CA ALA A 103 14.65 -11.89 -3.55
C ALA A 103 14.42 -11.38 -4.99
N VAL A 104 13.29 -10.72 -5.23
CA VAL A 104 12.90 -10.18 -6.55
C VAL A 104 13.21 -8.69 -6.67
N ASP A 105 12.99 -7.92 -5.61
CA ASP A 105 13.21 -6.47 -5.56
C ASP A 105 14.05 -6.05 -4.35
N PRO A 106 15.36 -6.32 -4.33
CA PRO A 106 16.22 -6.05 -3.17
C PRO A 106 16.38 -4.57 -2.83
N PHE A 107 15.96 -3.66 -3.70
CA PHE A 107 16.14 -2.21 -3.52
C PHE A 107 14.92 -1.52 -2.93
N PHE A 108 13.75 -2.17 -2.91
CA PHE A 108 12.50 -1.56 -2.49
C PHE A 108 12.57 -0.93 -1.10
N GLU A 109 13.13 -1.64 -0.12
CA GLU A 109 13.26 -1.19 1.28
C GLU A 109 14.02 0.13 1.39
N SER A 110 15.14 0.24 0.67
CA SER A 110 15.93 1.47 0.61
C SER A 110 15.19 2.61 -0.09
N ALA A 111 14.41 2.30 -1.13
CA ALA A 111 13.66 3.28 -1.89
C ALA A 111 12.50 3.88 -1.06
N VAL A 112 11.75 3.07 -0.32
CA VAL A 112 10.64 3.57 0.52
C VAL A 112 11.15 4.37 1.72
N ALA A 113 12.30 3.99 2.29
CA ALA A 113 12.96 4.76 3.34
C ALA A 113 13.48 6.13 2.83
N GLY A 114 13.81 6.25 1.54
CA GLY A 114 14.20 7.51 0.91
C GLY A 114 13.04 8.41 0.50
N LEU A 115 11.84 7.85 0.30
CA LEU A 115 10.65 8.57 -0.19
C LEU A 115 9.63 8.92 0.90
N GLY A 116 9.78 8.36 2.10
CA GLY A 116 8.88 8.60 3.23
C GLY A 116 9.46 8.09 4.54
N SER A 117 8.61 7.85 5.54
CA SER A 117 9.02 7.23 6.80
C SER A 117 8.45 5.82 6.92
N VAL A 118 9.23 4.90 7.47
CA VAL A 118 8.80 3.52 7.72
C VAL A 118 8.70 3.31 9.24
N GLU A 119 7.51 2.97 9.73
CA GLU A 119 7.29 2.56 11.12
C GLU A 119 7.48 1.05 11.26
N ASP A 120 7.92 0.61 12.44
CA ASP A 120 8.23 -0.79 12.71
C ASP A 120 9.23 -1.38 11.71
N VAL A 121 10.42 -0.76 11.63
CA VAL A 121 11.51 -1.10 10.69
C VAL A 121 11.97 -2.58 10.76
N ASP A 122 11.44 -3.36 11.70
CA ASP A 122 11.52 -4.82 11.66
C ASP A 122 10.66 -5.34 10.49
N TRP A 123 11.25 -5.47 9.31
CA TRP A 123 10.61 -5.97 8.09
C TRP A 123 9.83 -7.27 8.28
N PRO A 124 10.33 -8.27 9.03
CA PRO A 124 9.54 -9.42 9.47
C PRO A 124 8.23 -9.14 10.22
N LEU A 125 7.98 -7.92 10.71
CA LEU A 125 6.78 -7.50 11.44
C LEU A 125 5.81 -6.62 10.63
N ALA A 126 5.87 -6.72 9.29
CA ALA A 126 4.95 -6.04 8.39
C ALA A 126 4.91 -4.51 8.61
N PRO A 127 5.99 -3.79 8.27
CA PRO A 127 6.11 -2.36 8.50
C PRO A 127 5.02 -1.56 7.77
N ILE A 128 4.69 -0.39 8.32
CA ILE A 128 3.82 0.58 7.65
C ILE A 128 4.71 1.66 7.05
N TRP A 129 4.62 1.81 5.73
CA TRP A 129 5.23 2.92 5.01
C TRP A 129 4.28 4.10 4.93
N TYR A 130 4.71 5.23 5.50
CA TYR A 130 4.08 6.54 5.39
C TYR A 130 4.74 7.29 4.23
N ALA A 131 4.10 7.21 3.07
CA ALA A 131 4.50 7.90 1.87
C ALA A 131 4.04 9.38 1.92
N PRO A 132 4.47 10.22 0.95
CA PRO A 132 4.00 11.60 0.85
C PRO A 132 2.46 11.70 0.80
N HIS A 133 1.93 12.87 1.16
CA HIS A 133 0.49 13.14 1.19
C HIS A 133 -0.31 12.24 2.16
N ALA A 134 0.32 11.81 3.26
CA ALA A 134 -0.29 10.95 4.29
C ALA A 134 -0.81 9.59 3.76
N GLN A 135 -0.30 9.15 2.60
CA GLN A 135 -0.60 7.83 2.07
C GLN A 135 0.12 6.77 2.90
N ARG A 136 -0.63 5.73 3.28
CA ARG A 136 -0.15 4.63 4.12
C ARG A 136 -0.22 3.33 3.36
N PHE A 137 0.85 2.55 3.43
CA PHE A 137 0.95 1.22 2.83
C PHE A 137 1.44 0.23 3.88
N LEU A 138 0.71 -0.86 4.08
CA LEU A 138 1.23 -1.99 4.83
C LEU A 138 2.12 -2.82 3.91
N ILE A 139 3.38 -3.01 4.30
CA ILE A 139 4.32 -3.83 3.52
C ILE A 139 4.27 -5.26 4.04
N LEU A 140 3.95 -6.17 3.13
CA LEU A 140 3.86 -7.59 3.36
C LEU A 140 4.80 -8.32 2.40
N GLY A 141 5.23 -9.52 2.76
CA GLY A 141 6.22 -10.30 2.04
C GLY A 141 6.22 -11.75 2.52
N PRO A 142 7.14 -12.60 2.02
CA PRO A 142 7.11 -14.05 2.25
C PRO A 142 7.61 -14.47 3.64
N HIS A 143 7.52 -13.61 4.66
CA HIS A 143 8.03 -13.89 6.01
C HIS A 143 6.96 -14.57 6.88
N ASP A 144 7.29 -15.71 7.50
CA ASP A 144 6.37 -16.47 8.35
C ASP A 144 5.75 -15.61 9.47
N LYS A 145 6.56 -14.77 10.13
CA LYS A 145 6.10 -13.87 11.21
C LYS A 145 4.99 -12.92 10.74
N GLN A 146 4.98 -12.53 9.48
CA GLN A 146 3.95 -11.65 8.94
C GLN A 146 2.61 -12.37 8.77
N LEU A 147 2.61 -13.69 8.53
CA LEU A 147 1.38 -14.49 8.44
C LEU A 147 0.56 -14.43 9.73
N ASP A 148 1.24 -14.38 10.88
CA ASP A 148 0.60 -14.39 12.20
C ASP A 148 -0.02 -13.03 12.56
N ILE A 149 0.51 -11.94 12.01
CA ILE A 149 0.12 -10.56 12.38
C ILE A 149 -0.63 -9.80 11.28
N ALA A 150 -0.68 -10.32 10.05
CA ALA A 150 -1.25 -9.62 8.89
C ALA A 150 -2.67 -9.10 9.14
N ALA A 151 -3.56 -9.93 9.71
CA ALA A 151 -4.93 -9.52 10.03
C ALA A 151 -4.98 -8.32 11.00
N ALA A 152 -4.15 -8.36 12.05
CA ALA A 152 -4.10 -7.32 13.06
C ALA A 152 -3.55 -6.00 12.48
N ARG A 153 -2.54 -6.08 11.62
CA ARG A 153 -1.95 -4.91 10.94
C ARG A 153 -2.93 -4.28 9.94
N VAL A 154 -3.68 -5.09 9.19
CA VAL A 154 -4.74 -4.59 8.31
C VAL A 154 -5.84 -3.89 9.13
N ALA A 155 -6.30 -4.49 10.23
CA ALA A 155 -7.30 -3.88 11.09
C ALA A 155 -6.80 -2.55 11.70
N ALA A 156 -5.52 -2.48 12.10
CA ALA A 156 -4.92 -1.24 12.57
C ALA A 156 -4.89 -0.16 11.48
N LEU A 157 -4.59 -0.53 10.23
CA LEU A 157 -4.60 0.40 9.09
C LEU A 157 -6.00 0.96 8.81
N GLU A 158 -7.05 0.16 8.99
CA GLU A 158 -8.46 0.57 8.82
C GLU A 158 -8.95 1.51 9.92
N LEU A 159 -8.50 1.29 11.16
CA LEU A 159 -8.90 2.08 12.32
C LEU A 159 -8.10 3.38 12.46
N ALA A 160 -6.92 3.45 11.85
CA ALA A 160 -6.08 4.62 11.95
C ALA A 160 -6.71 5.79 11.21
N GLU A 161 -7.10 6.83 11.95
CA GLU A 161 -7.67 8.06 11.41
C GLU A 161 -6.86 8.56 10.21
N VAL A 162 -7.55 8.90 9.13
CA VAL A 162 -6.93 9.65 8.04
C VAL A 162 -6.54 10.99 8.67
N PRO A 163 -5.25 11.36 8.72
CA PRO A 163 -4.89 12.68 9.22
C PRO A 163 -5.71 13.70 8.44
N GLU A 164 -6.48 14.54 9.13
CA GLU A 164 -7.08 15.71 8.49
C GLU A 164 -5.95 16.38 7.71
N SER A 165 -6.17 16.62 6.41
CA SER A 165 -5.18 17.20 5.52
C SER A 165 -4.79 18.57 6.08
N GLY A 166 -3.79 18.54 6.96
CA GLY A 166 -3.36 19.64 7.78
C GLY A 166 -2.25 20.34 7.03
N ALA A 167 -2.57 21.47 6.43
CA ALA A 167 -1.62 22.51 6.17
C ALA A 167 -0.88 22.86 7.48
N GLN A 168 0.23 22.19 7.78
CA GLN A 168 1.19 22.51 8.84
C GLN A 168 2.43 21.64 8.63
N GLN A 169 3.65 22.11 8.62
CA GLN A 169 4.21 23.46 8.65
C GLN A 169 5.65 23.18 8.24
N ILE A 170 6.15 23.84 7.19
CA ILE A 170 7.60 23.91 6.99
C ILE A 170 8.13 24.57 8.26
N ARG A 171 8.76 23.78 9.14
CA ARG A 171 9.58 24.31 10.22
C ARG A 171 10.72 25.06 9.55
N ARG A 172 10.50 26.34 9.26
CA ARG A 172 11.59 27.30 9.11
C ARG A 172 12.33 27.24 10.45
N GLY A 173 13.49 26.59 10.45
CA GLY A 173 14.42 26.67 11.57
C GLY A 173 14.68 28.14 11.91
N PRO A 174 14.99 28.46 13.18
CA PRO A 174 15.27 29.83 13.57
C PRO A 174 16.40 30.37 12.68
N MET A 175 16.07 31.42 11.93
CA MET A 175 17.01 32.22 11.16
C MET A 175 17.97 32.84 12.18
N LEU A 176 19.17 32.28 12.28
CA LEU A 176 20.26 32.85 13.07
C LEU A 176 20.48 34.28 12.58
N ALA A 177 20.11 35.24 13.42
CA ALA A 177 20.44 36.64 13.22
C ALA A 177 21.96 36.76 13.23
N VAL A 178 22.54 37.01 12.05
CA VAL A 178 23.94 37.40 11.91
C VAL A 178 24.10 38.76 12.59
N SER A 179 24.62 38.74 13.81
CA SER A 179 25.11 39.93 14.48
C SER A 179 26.29 40.48 13.67
N ARG A 180 26.09 41.63 13.03
CA ARG A 180 27.20 42.43 12.48
C ARG A 180 28.05 42.92 13.66
N GLY A 181 29.23 42.33 13.81
CA GLY A 181 30.32 42.89 14.61
C GLY A 181 31.03 43.98 13.82
N ARG A 182 31.19 45.13 14.48
CA ARG A 182 32.09 46.28 14.28
C ARG A 182 32.93 46.35 13.01
#